data_AF-A0A0F7SGY3-F1
#
_entry.id   AF-A0A0F7SGY3-F1
#
_cell.length_a   1.000
_cell.length_b   1.000
_cell.length_c   1.000
_cell.angle_alpha   90.00
_cell.angle_beta   90.00
_cell.angle_gamma   90.00
#
_symmetry.space_group_name_H-M   'P 1'
#
loop_
_entity.id
_entity.type
_entity.pdbx_description
1 polymer ?
#
loop_
_entity_poly.entity_id
_entity_poly.type
_entity_poly.pdbx_seq_one_letter_code
_entity_poly.pdbx_strand_id
1 'polypeptide(L)'
;MLQTMAALSLDALGRSTSISSLGQTKLGFHIPPFTSVDHLHLHAFELPHKRLANVEFKSTWLSKPKLGKGWGWFVDIDQTIDILKSGQNVKIKPVHVGQN
;
A
#
# COMPACT_ATOMS: atom_id res chain seq x y z
N MET A 1 2.90 -8.04 -12.51
CA MET A 1 1.68 -7.20 -12.51
C MET A 1 1.78 -6.05 -11.51
N LEU A 2 1.79 -6.27 -10.18
CA LEU A 2 1.78 -5.17 -9.20
C LEU A 2 2.96 -4.20 -9.33
N GLN A 3 4.17 -4.71 -9.52
CA GLN A 3 5.36 -3.89 -9.79
C GLN A 3 5.19 -3.04 -11.07
N THR A 4 4.56 -3.60 -12.11
CA THR A 4 4.24 -2.89 -13.34
C THR A 4 3.24 -1.77 -13.09
N MET A 5 2.19 -2.01 -12.29
CA MET A 5 1.23 -0.98 -11.90
C MET A 5 1.92 0.16 -11.13
N ALA A 6 2.85 -0.17 -10.21
CA ALA A 6 3.65 0.83 -9.50
C ALA A 6 4.49 1.69 -10.47
N ALA A 7 5.21 1.03 -11.38
CA ALA A 7 6.10 1.68 -12.34
C ALA A 7 5.32 2.63 -13.26
N LEU A 8 4.21 2.16 -13.84
CA LEU A 8 3.34 2.97 -14.70
C LEU A 8 2.71 4.13 -13.93
N SER A 9 2.33 3.94 -12.66
CA SER A 9 1.77 5.02 -11.84
C SER A 9 2.81 6.11 -11.57
N LEU A 10 4.06 5.74 -11.28
CA LEU A 10 5.12 6.72 -11.04
C LEU A 10 5.48 7.48 -12.32
N ASP A 11 5.60 6.76 -13.44
CA ASP A 11 5.83 7.33 -14.77
C ASP A 11 4.73 8.31 -15.17
N ALA A 12 3.46 7.93 -15.02
CA ALA A 12 2.30 8.79 -15.32
C ALA A 12 2.25 10.05 -14.45
N LEU A 13 2.82 10.00 -13.23
CA LEU A 13 2.92 11.15 -12.34
C LEU A 13 4.18 12.02 -12.62
N GLY A 14 4.99 11.68 -13.62
CA GLY A 14 6.27 12.33 -13.89
C GLY A 14 7.28 12.15 -12.76
N ARG A 15 7.09 11.13 -11.93
CA ARG A 15 7.89 10.88 -10.73
C ARG A 15 8.88 9.76 -11.02
N SER A 16 10.16 10.08 -10.87
CA SER A 16 11.21 9.07 -10.86
C SER A 16 11.09 8.21 -9.59
N THR A 17 11.50 6.95 -9.64
CA THR A 17 11.74 6.08 -8.47
C THR A 17 12.84 6.61 -7.53
N SER A 18 13.46 7.75 -7.87
CA SER A 18 14.39 8.51 -7.03
C SER A 18 13.90 8.68 -5.60
N ILE A 19 14.83 8.54 -4.64
CA ILE A 19 14.59 8.67 -3.20
C ILE A 19 13.90 9.98 -2.80
N SER A 20 14.06 11.06 -3.57
CA SER A 20 13.37 12.34 -3.35
C SER A 20 11.85 12.31 -3.57
N SER A 21 11.32 11.38 -4.37
CA SER A 21 9.88 11.23 -4.63
C SER A 21 9.21 10.27 -3.63
N LEU A 22 10.00 9.42 -2.96
CA LEU A 22 9.51 8.37 -2.04
C LEU A 22 8.74 8.92 -0.82
N GLY A 23 8.89 10.21 -0.50
CA GLY A 23 8.15 10.86 0.58
C GLY A 23 6.88 11.60 0.15
N GLN A 24 6.66 11.78 -1.16
CA GLN A 24 5.62 12.68 -1.66
C GLN A 24 4.38 11.95 -2.19
N THR A 25 4.49 10.66 -2.50
CA THR A 25 3.36 9.89 -3.01
C THR A 25 3.27 8.52 -2.39
N LYS A 26 2.03 8.14 -2.11
CA LYS A 26 1.67 6.88 -1.50
C LYS A 26 0.92 6.03 -2.50
N LEU A 27 1.43 4.82 -2.74
CA LEU A 27 0.84 3.84 -3.63
C LEU A 27 0.30 2.66 -2.81
N GLY A 28 -0.91 2.22 -3.11
CA GLY A 28 -1.47 1.04 -2.44
C GLY A 28 -2.92 0.74 -2.78
N PHE A 29 -3.48 -0.20 -2.04
CA PHE A 29 -4.80 -0.78 -2.32
C PHE A 29 -5.75 -0.56 -1.15
N HIS A 30 -7.01 -0.32 -1.47
CA HIS A 30 -8.08 -0.32 -0.49
C HIS A 30 -8.61 -1.76 -0.31
N ILE A 31 -8.73 -2.20 0.93
CA ILE A 31 -9.41 -3.43 1.32
C ILE A 31 -10.85 -3.03 1.71
N PRO A 32 -11.84 -3.29 0.86
CA PRO A 32 -13.13 -2.62 0.92
C PRO A 32 -13.91 -2.79 2.22
N PRO A 33 -14.57 -1.72 2.68
CA PRO A 33 -15.78 -1.81 3.48
C PRO A 33 -17.03 -1.63 2.59
N PHE A 34 -17.85 -2.66 2.42
CA PHE A 34 -19.25 -2.64 1.91
C PHE A 34 -19.60 -1.93 0.57
N THR A 35 -18.78 -1.06 -0.02
CA THR A 35 -19.07 -0.27 -1.24
C THR A 35 -17.82 0.00 -2.09
N SER A 36 -17.09 -1.03 -2.51
CA SER A 36 -16.07 -0.89 -3.56
C SER A 36 -16.51 -1.58 -4.84
N VAL A 37 -15.89 -1.20 -5.96
CA VAL A 37 -15.98 -1.99 -7.19
C VAL A 37 -15.10 -3.24 -7.03
N ASP A 38 -15.60 -4.40 -7.47
CA ASP A 38 -14.87 -5.68 -7.41
C ASP A 38 -13.85 -5.82 -8.56
N HIS A 39 -12.93 -4.85 -8.65
CA HIS A 39 -11.77 -4.92 -9.53
C HIS A 39 -10.54 -4.38 -8.82
N LEU A 40 -9.38 -4.91 -9.17
CA LEU A 40 -8.11 -4.44 -8.63
C LEU A 40 -7.76 -3.07 -9.23
N HIS A 41 -7.72 -2.02 -8.41
CA HIS A 41 -7.21 -0.70 -8.78
C HIS A 41 -6.12 -0.23 -7.81
N LEU A 42 -5.08 0.41 -8.34
CA LEU A 42 -4.02 1.01 -7.55
C LEU A 42 -4.40 2.46 -7.22
N HIS A 43 -4.38 2.82 -5.94
CA HIS A 43 -4.46 4.22 -5.53
C HIS A 43 -3.08 4.86 -5.55
N ALA A 44 -3.03 6.11 -6.02
CA ALA A 44 -1.88 6.99 -5.89
C ALA A 44 -2.31 8.29 -5.22
N PHE A 45 -1.79 8.54 -4.02
CA PHE A 45 -2.09 9.75 -3.24
C PHE A 45 -0.88 10.65 -3.14
N GLU A 46 -1.11 11.96 -3.14
CA GLU A 46 -0.10 12.94 -2.74
C GLU A 46 -0.05 13.04 -1.22
N LEU A 47 1.17 13.10 -0.67
CA LEU A 47 1.44 13.29 0.75
C LEU A 47 1.95 14.71 1.03
N PRO A 48 1.70 15.24 2.24
CA PRO A 48 0.95 14.62 3.34
C PRO A 48 -0.56 14.69 3.14
N HIS A 49 -1.31 13.67 3.59
CA HIS A 49 -2.76 13.76 3.57
C HIS A 49 -3.29 14.82 4.54
N LYS A 50 -4.44 15.41 4.19
CA LYS A 50 -5.28 16.17 5.14
C LYS A 50 -5.78 15.24 6.25
N ARG A 51 -6.05 15.79 7.45
CA ARG A 51 -6.31 15.02 8.69
C ARG A 51 -7.35 13.88 8.57
N LEU A 52 -8.41 14.04 7.78
CA LEU A 52 -9.46 13.02 7.62
C LEU A 52 -9.04 11.85 6.72
N ALA A 53 -8.37 12.14 5.60
CA ALA A 53 -7.84 11.11 4.70
C ALA A 53 -6.77 10.23 5.38
N ASN A 54 -6.09 10.74 6.42
CA ASN A 54 -5.15 9.96 7.22
C ASN A 54 -5.78 8.82 8.03
N VAL A 55 -7.10 8.79 8.24
CA VAL A 55 -7.75 7.71 9.01
C VAL A 55 -8.01 6.50 8.12
N GLU A 56 -8.61 6.72 6.95
CA GLU A 56 -8.97 5.67 6.00
C GLU A 56 -7.74 5.10 5.28
N PHE A 57 -6.81 5.97 4.90
CA PHE A 57 -5.61 5.61 4.16
C PHE A 57 -4.39 5.47 5.07
N LYS A 58 -4.58 5.16 6.36
CA LYS A 58 -3.45 4.95 7.27
C LYS A 58 -2.78 3.62 6.94
N SER A 59 -1.53 3.68 6.50
CA SER A 59 -0.70 2.47 6.49
C SER A 59 -0.22 2.25 7.90
N THR A 60 -0.67 1.18 8.51
CA THR A 60 -0.15 0.76 9.81
C THR A 60 1.20 0.05 9.59
N TRP A 61 2.25 0.84 9.37
CA TRP A 61 3.63 0.45 9.68
C TRP A 61 3.93 0.62 11.18
N LEU A 62 2.89 0.74 12.02
CA LEU A 62 3.06 0.75 13.48
C LEU A 62 3.57 -0.63 13.93
N SER A 63 4.90 -0.75 13.93
CA SER A 63 5.72 -1.00 15.11
C SER A 63 6.69 -2.19 15.02
N LYS A 64 6.72 -3.00 13.94
CA LYS A 64 7.71 -4.11 13.84
C LYS A 64 8.14 -4.39 12.38
N PRO A 65 9.44 -4.50 12.08
CA PRO A 65 9.96 -4.90 10.76
C PRO A 65 9.41 -6.24 10.22
N LYS A 66 8.83 -7.07 11.10
CA LYS A 66 8.24 -8.40 10.78
C LYS A 66 6.74 -8.35 10.46
N LEU A 67 6.09 -7.20 10.64
CA LEU A 67 4.68 -7.02 10.31
C LEU A 67 4.60 -6.55 8.85
N GLY A 68 4.16 -7.43 7.95
CA GLY A 68 3.89 -7.06 6.57
C GLY A 68 2.73 -6.06 6.48
N LYS A 69 1.74 -6.16 7.38
CA LYS A 69 0.65 -5.18 7.53
C LYS A 69 0.01 -5.28 8.91
N GLY A 70 -0.44 -4.16 9.49
CA GLY A 70 -1.29 -4.10 10.69
C GLY A 70 -2.81 -4.07 10.41
N TRP A 71 -3.61 -3.74 11.41
CA TRP A 71 -5.06 -3.56 11.25
C TRP A 71 -5.38 -2.31 10.42
N GLY A 72 -6.20 -2.44 9.38
CA GLY A 72 -6.64 -1.30 8.59
C GLY A 72 -7.18 -1.68 7.21
N TRP A 73 -7.78 -0.70 6.54
CA TRP A 73 -8.42 -0.87 5.24
C TRP A 73 -7.53 -0.45 4.08
N PHE A 74 -6.29 -0.08 4.35
CA PHE A 74 -5.30 0.25 3.34
C PHE A 74 -4.06 -0.60 3.49
N VAL A 75 -3.45 -0.99 2.38
CA VAL A 75 -2.17 -1.69 2.32
C VAL A 75 -1.27 -1.01 1.29
N ASP A 76 -0.03 -0.72 1.67
CA ASP A 76 0.94 -0.16 0.72
C ASP A 76 1.29 -1.18 -0.37
N ILE A 77 1.71 -0.71 -1.54
CA ILE A 77 2.10 -1.59 -2.63
C ILE A 77 3.26 -2.52 -2.26
N ASP A 78 4.25 -2.02 -1.51
CA ASP A 78 5.40 -2.82 -1.07
C ASP A 78 4.97 -3.90 -0.08
N GLN A 79 4.12 -3.55 0.89
CA GLN A 79 3.52 -4.51 1.83
C GLN A 79 2.75 -5.61 1.08
N THR A 80 2.00 -5.24 0.05
CA THR A 80 1.26 -6.18 -0.79
C THR A 80 2.19 -7.15 -1.51
N ILE A 81 3.26 -6.62 -2.11
CA ILE A 81 4.26 -7.43 -2.81
C ILE A 81 4.93 -8.42 -1.85
N ASP A 82 5.34 -7.96 -0.67
CA ASP A 82 6.01 -8.81 0.32
C ASP A 82 5.10 -9.91 0.88
N ILE A 83 3.84 -9.57 1.19
CA ILE A 83 2.84 -10.54 1.63
C ILE A 83 2.63 -11.62 0.56
N LEU A 84 2.44 -11.23 -0.70
CA LEU A 84 2.21 -12.18 -1.78
C LEU A 84 3.45 -13.03 -2.10
N LYS A 85 4.64 -12.43 -2.07
CA LYS A 85 5.91 -13.18 -2.22
C LYS A 85 6.11 -14.22 -1.13
N SER A 86 5.58 -13.99 0.07
CA SER A 86 5.58 -14.97 1.17
C SER A 86 4.53 -16.08 1.03
N GLY A 87 3.77 -16.12 -0.07
CA GLY A 87 2.69 -17.09 -0.28
C GLY A 87 1.44 -16.83 0.56
N GLN A 88 1.32 -15.63 1.14
CA GLN A 88 0.20 -15.23 1.98
C GLN A 88 -0.78 -14.32 1.24
N ASN A 89 -1.97 -14.15 1.83
CA ASN A 89 -3.02 -13.28 1.29
C ASN A 89 -3.13 -11.98 2.08
N VAL A 90 -3.40 -10.87 1.38
CA VAL A 90 -3.72 -9.57 1.98
C VAL A 90 -5.05 -9.64 2.74
N LYS A 91 -5.09 -9.08 3.95
CA LYS A 91 -6.26 -9.10 4.83
C LYS A 91 -6.42 -7.76 5.57
N ILE A 92 -7.63 -7.48 6.04
CA ILE A 92 -7.90 -6.34 6.94
C ILE A 92 -7.13 -6.48 8.25
N LYS A 93 -7.02 -7.72 8.76
CA LYS A 93 -6.26 -8.07 9.96
C LYS A 93 -4.74 -8.15 9.70
N PRO A 94 -3.90 -8.15 10.74
CA PRO A 94 -2.46 -8.22 10.59
C PRO A 94 -1.98 -9.44 9.80
N VAL A 95 -0.95 -9.23 9.00
CA VAL A 95 -0.20 -10.27 8.28
C VAL A 95 1.27 -10.10 8.62
N HIS A 96 1.92 -11.20 9.02
CA HIS A 96 3.32 -11.22 9.40
C HIS A 96 4.13 -11.82 8.28
N VAL A 97 5.15 -11.11 7.80
CA VAL A 97 6.07 -11.62 6.78
C VAL A 97 7.40 -11.82 7.50
N GLY A 98 7.67 -13.06 7.91
CA GLY A 98 8.96 -13.47 8.46
C GLY A 98 9.85 -13.94 7.34
N GLN A 99 11.09 -13.46 7.30
CA GLN A 99 12.14 -14.10 6.51
C GLN A 99 12.36 -15.50 7.10
N ASN A 100 12.02 -16.54 6.34
CA ASN A 100 12.56 -17.88 6.58
C ASN A 100 14.07 -17.84 6.30
#